data_AF-A0A2E7CH10-F1
#
_entry.id   AF-A0A2E7CH10-F1
#
_cell.length_a   1.000
_cell.length_b   1.000
_cell.length_c   1.000
_cell.angle_alpha   90.00
_cell.angle_beta   90.00
_cell.angle_gamma   90.00
#
_symmetry.space_group_name_H-M   'P 1'
#
loop_
_entity.id
_entity.type
_entity.pdbx_description
1 polymer ?
#
loop_
_entity_poly.entity_id
_entity_poly.type
_entity_poly.pdbx_seq_one_letter_code
_entity_poly.pdbx_strand_id
1 'polypeptide(L)'
;MIFLLLLACSTGDNSSKSENDAQTNCENIKVSLERDKCLAVQIETLNEPQINQVISKAKIIEDTMIRGAAVSAWVRAHNNEINQQQGQKLCEILDGRDRFYCMRRLSSPHLKR
;
A
#
# COMPACT_ATOMS: atom_id res chain seq x y z
N MET A 1 -3.25 61.09 -4.52
CA MET A 1 -4.17 59.99 -4.17
C MET A 1 -3.51 58.71 -4.68
N ILE A 2 -2.59 58.04 -3.99
CA ILE A 2 -2.74 57.22 -2.78
C ILE A 2 -4.11 56.55 -2.68
N PHE A 3 -4.17 55.28 -3.04
CA PHE A 3 -4.90 54.28 -2.25
C PHE A 3 -4.26 52.91 -2.45
N LEU A 4 -3.34 52.57 -1.54
CA LEU A 4 -3.01 51.19 -1.19
C LEU A 4 -4.25 50.54 -0.58
N LEU A 5 -4.65 49.37 -1.07
CA LEU A 5 -5.49 48.45 -0.31
C LEU A 5 -4.81 47.07 -0.29
N LEU A 6 -4.07 46.88 0.79
CA LEU A 6 -3.80 45.58 1.39
C LEU A 6 -5.13 45.01 1.91
N LEU A 7 -5.47 43.79 1.51
CA LEU A 7 -6.25 42.89 2.36
C LEU A 7 -5.59 41.52 2.36
N ALA A 8 -5.11 41.16 3.55
CA ALA A 8 -4.61 39.87 3.93
C ALA A 8 -5.72 39.03 4.59
N CYS A 9 -5.43 37.73 4.71
CA CYS A 9 -5.96 36.73 5.66
C CYS A 9 -7.29 36.02 5.36
N SER A 10 -7.19 34.74 4.96
CA SER A 10 -7.70 33.55 5.69
C SER A 10 -7.30 32.31 4.87
N THR A 11 -6.25 31.56 5.16
CA THR A 11 -6.14 30.49 6.20
C THR A 11 -7.30 29.49 6.15
N GLY A 12 -6.98 28.22 5.86
CA GLY A 12 -7.81 27.07 6.22
C GLY A 12 -8.22 26.14 5.07
N ASP A 13 -7.30 25.29 4.60
CA ASP A 13 -7.45 23.85 4.89
C ASP A 13 -6.13 23.13 4.67
N ASN A 14 -5.47 22.83 5.78
CA ASN A 14 -4.37 21.89 5.88
C ASN A 14 -4.94 20.48 5.66
N SER A 15 -5.13 20.06 4.41
CA SER A 15 -5.25 18.65 4.12
C SER A 15 -3.86 18.06 4.07
N SER A 16 -3.43 17.62 5.24
CA SER A 16 -2.23 16.88 5.63
C SER A 16 -1.55 16.13 4.48
N LYS A 17 -0.74 16.84 3.70
CA LYS A 17 0.40 16.25 3.02
C LYS A 17 1.44 15.93 4.08
N SER A 18 1.34 14.74 4.65
CA SER A 18 2.44 14.13 5.39
C SER A 18 3.45 13.57 4.37
N GLU A 19 4.08 14.48 3.62
CA GLU A 19 5.28 14.21 2.83
C GLU A 19 6.49 14.47 3.74
N ASN A 20 7.28 13.42 3.99
CA ASN A 20 8.56 13.37 4.72
C ASN A 20 8.50 13.41 6.25
N ASP A 21 8.68 12.25 6.89
CA ASP A 21 9.92 11.93 7.61
C ASP A 21 9.70 10.75 8.58
N ALA A 22 10.73 9.92 8.70
CA ALA A 22 10.90 8.88 9.72
C ALA A 22 9.85 7.76 9.72
N GLN A 23 10.19 6.65 9.06
CA GLN A 23 9.87 5.27 9.47
C GLN A 23 8.70 5.17 10.47
N THR A 24 7.50 5.54 10.01
CA THR A 24 6.36 5.64 10.90
C THR A 24 6.00 4.21 11.25
N ASN A 25 6.14 3.85 12.52
CA ASN A 25 5.75 2.56 13.04
C ASN A 25 4.23 2.49 12.92
N CYS A 26 3.73 2.04 11.76
CA CYS A 26 2.31 2.02 11.40
C CYS A 26 1.52 1.30 12.48
N GLU A 27 2.12 0.30 13.12
CA GLU A 27 1.54 -0.52 14.18
C GLU A 27 1.10 0.31 15.40
N ASN A 28 1.64 1.52 15.62
CA ASN A 28 1.22 2.43 16.70
C ASN A 28 0.03 3.33 16.34
N ILE A 29 -0.44 3.33 15.08
CA ILE A 29 -1.58 4.13 14.66
C ILE A 29 -2.87 3.50 15.21
N LYS A 30 -3.62 4.27 16.01
CA LYS A 30 -4.84 3.79 16.69
C LYS A 30 -6.04 3.64 15.75
N VAL A 31 -6.10 4.45 14.69
CA VAL A 31 -7.21 4.42 13.73
C VAL A 31 -6.95 3.31 12.71
N SER A 32 -7.78 2.26 12.72
CA SER A 32 -7.60 1.07 11.89
C SER A 32 -7.41 1.41 10.39
N LEU A 33 -8.27 2.28 9.84
CA LEU A 33 -8.18 2.67 8.42
C LEU A 33 -6.87 3.40 8.07
N GLU A 34 -6.37 4.27 8.95
CA GLU A 34 -5.12 5.01 8.73
C GLU A 34 -3.90 4.11 8.87
N ARG A 35 -3.93 3.21 9.85
CA ARG A 35 -2.92 2.16 10.03
C ARG A 35 -2.83 1.29 8.78
N ASP A 36 -3.97 0.86 8.25
CA ASP A 36 -4.04 -0.02 7.09
C ASP A 36 -3.49 0.65 5.83
N LYS A 37 -3.82 1.94 5.62
CA LYS A 37 -3.20 2.75 4.55
C LYS A 37 -1.69 2.87 4.73
N CYS A 38 -1.21 3.10 5.95
CA CYS A 38 0.22 3.18 6.25
C CYS A 38 0.93 1.85 5.94
N LEU A 39 0.35 0.72 6.37
CA LEU A 39 0.87 -0.62 6.08
C LEU A 39 0.89 -0.93 4.59
N ALA A 40 -0.14 -0.52 3.84
CA ALA A 40 -0.17 -0.66 2.39
C ALA A 40 0.99 0.08 1.70
N VAL A 41 1.24 1.33 2.09
CA VAL A 41 2.40 2.09 1.59
C VAL A 41 3.71 1.38 1.93
N GLN A 42 3.86 0.88 3.16
CA GLN A 42 5.06 0.12 3.52
C GLN A 42 5.22 -1.13 2.66
N ILE A 43 4.15 -1.90 2.40
CA ILE A 43 4.19 -3.07 1.51
C ILE A 43 4.71 -2.68 0.13
N GLU A 44 4.20 -1.59 -0.46
CA GLU A 44 4.59 -1.14 -1.80
C GLU A 44 6.08 -0.75 -1.90
N THR A 45 6.71 -0.37 -0.79
CA THR A 45 8.15 -0.03 -0.74
C THR A 45 9.09 -1.22 -0.55
N LEU A 46 8.57 -2.41 -0.24
CA LEU A 46 9.38 -3.61 -0.04
C LEU A 46 9.77 -4.23 -1.38
N ASN A 47 10.98 -4.80 -1.47
CA ASN A 47 11.46 -5.51 -2.66
C ASN A 47 11.21 -7.03 -2.55
N GLU A 48 11.40 -7.77 -3.65
CA GLU A 48 11.16 -9.23 -3.73
C GLU A 48 11.79 -10.04 -2.58
N PRO A 49 13.06 -9.82 -2.17
CA PRO A 49 13.68 -10.61 -1.10
C PRO A 49 12.95 -10.48 0.25
N GLN A 50 12.11 -9.45 0.40
CA GLN A 50 11.36 -9.13 1.60
C GLN A 50 9.92 -9.68 1.55
N ILE A 51 9.60 -10.63 0.65
CA ILE A 51 8.23 -11.16 0.51
C ILE A 51 7.64 -11.69 1.84
N ASN A 52 8.45 -12.24 2.74
CA ASN A 52 7.96 -12.67 4.05
C ASN A 52 7.47 -11.48 4.91
N GLN A 53 8.11 -10.31 4.79
CA GLN A 53 7.67 -9.07 5.44
C GLN A 53 6.37 -8.54 4.80
N VAL A 54 6.24 -8.67 3.48
CA VAL A 54 5.00 -8.35 2.75
C VAL A 54 3.85 -9.22 3.26
N ILE A 55 4.06 -10.54 3.36
CA ILE A 55 3.06 -11.49 3.90
C ILE A 55 2.68 -11.12 5.33
N SER A 56 3.65 -10.83 6.20
CA SER A 56 3.35 -10.48 7.59
C SER A 56 2.57 -9.17 7.69
N LYS A 57 2.95 -8.13 6.93
CA LYS A 57 2.27 -6.83 6.96
C LYS A 57 0.87 -6.92 6.34
N ALA A 58 0.70 -7.63 5.24
CA ALA A 58 -0.60 -7.83 4.60
C ALA A 58 -1.60 -8.51 5.54
N LYS A 59 -1.15 -9.45 6.38
CA LYS A 59 -2.02 -10.12 7.38
C LYS A 59 -2.52 -9.19 8.49
N ILE A 60 -1.84 -8.08 8.75
CA ILE A 60 -2.22 -7.11 9.79
C ILE A 60 -3.30 -6.15 9.27
N ILE A 61 -3.35 -5.91 7.95
CA ILE A 61 -4.35 -5.03 7.33
C ILE A 61 -5.75 -5.65 7.52
N GLU A 62 -6.64 -4.94 8.21
CA GLU A 62 -7.99 -5.38 8.52
C GLU A 62 -8.92 -5.16 7.31
N ASP A 63 -8.84 -3.98 6.69
CA ASP A 63 -9.62 -3.63 5.51
C ASP A 63 -9.23 -4.52 4.32
N THR A 64 -10.18 -5.33 3.87
CA THR A 64 -9.96 -6.30 2.78
C THR A 64 -9.68 -5.61 1.44
N MET A 65 -10.25 -4.43 1.20
CA MET A 65 -10.04 -3.67 -0.03
C MET A 65 -8.63 -3.09 -0.08
N ILE A 66 -8.16 -2.52 1.03
CA ILE A 66 -6.78 -2.00 1.14
C ILE A 66 -5.77 -3.15 1.01
N ARG A 67 -6.01 -4.26 1.71
CA ARG A 67 -5.15 -5.46 1.64
C ARG A 67 -5.07 -6.00 0.22
N GLY A 68 -6.21 -6.16 -0.45
CA GLY A 68 -6.28 -6.63 -1.84
C GLY A 68 -5.52 -5.72 -2.81
N ALA A 69 -5.70 -4.40 -2.66
CA ALA A 69 -5.00 -3.40 -3.45
C ALA A 69 -3.48 -3.46 -3.26
N ALA A 70 -3.01 -3.43 -2.00
CA ALA A 70 -1.59 -3.45 -1.66
C ALA A 70 -0.89 -4.71 -2.19
N VAL A 71 -1.46 -5.89 -1.93
CA VAL A 71 -0.89 -7.17 -2.39
C VAL A 71 -0.89 -7.24 -3.92
N SER A 72 -1.97 -6.84 -4.57
CA SER A 72 -2.07 -6.88 -6.04
C SER A 72 -1.08 -5.92 -6.71
N ALA A 73 -0.88 -4.73 -6.13
CA ALA A 73 0.10 -3.76 -6.60
C ALA A 73 1.52 -4.32 -6.46
N TRP A 74 1.85 -4.87 -5.29
CA TRP A 74 3.17 -5.44 -5.03
C TRP A 74 3.49 -6.64 -5.94
N VAL A 75 2.54 -7.58 -6.08
CA VAL A 75 2.68 -8.73 -7.00
C VAL A 75 2.84 -8.24 -8.44
N ARG A 76 2.10 -7.21 -8.87
CA ARG A 76 2.26 -6.67 -10.24
C ARG A 76 3.67 -6.14 -10.49
N ALA A 77 4.29 -5.51 -9.50
CA ALA A 77 5.64 -4.98 -9.61
C ALA A 77 6.71 -6.09 -9.63
N HIS A 78 6.50 -7.18 -8.85
CA HIS A 78 7.54 -8.17 -8.58
C HIS A 78 7.27 -9.58 -9.13
N ASN A 79 6.17 -9.82 -9.88
CA ASN A 79 5.73 -11.17 -10.30
C ASN A 79 6.78 -11.99 -11.08
N ASN A 80 7.77 -11.38 -11.71
CA ASN A 80 8.82 -12.08 -12.44
C ASN A 80 9.95 -12.60 -11.55
N GLU A 81 10.06 -12.07 -10.34
CA GLU A 81 11.18 -12.32 -9.42
C GLU A 81 10.77 -13.24 -8.28
N ILE A 82 9.47 -13.30 -7.98
CA ILE A 82 8.91 -14.06 -6.85
C ILE A 82 8.98 -15.57 -7.11
N ASN A 83 9.45 -16.31 -6.11
CA ASN A 83 9.27 -17.76 -6.06
C ASN A 83 7.77 -18.15 -6.04
N GLN A 84 7.37 -19.11 -6.88
CA GLN A 84 5.97 -19.54 -7.04
C GLN A 84 5.30 -19.92 -5.71
N GLN A 85 5.99 -20.65 -4.82
CA GLN A 85 5.44 -21.08 -3.54
C GLN A 85 5.21 -19.89 -2.59
N GLN A 86 6.13 -18.93 -2.56
CA GLN A 86 5.99 -17.73 -1.73
C GLN A 86 4.89 -16.82 -2.28
N GLY A 87 4.82 -16.65 -3.60
CA GLY A 87 3.74 -15.92 -4.24
C GLY A 87 2.36 -16.52 -3.96
N GLN A 88 2.22 -17.84 -4.05
CA GLN A 88 0.96 -18.52 -3.70
C GLN A 88 0.54 -18.21 -2.26
N LYS A 89 1.47 -18.35 -1.30
CA LYS A 89 1.21 -18.01 0.12
C LYS A 89 0.78 -16.55 0.30
N LEU A 90 1.34 -15.63 -0.47
CA LEU A 90 0.95 -14.21 -0.46
C LEU A 90 -0.47 -14.00 -1.01
N CYS A 91 -0.83 -14.66 -2.11
CA CYS A 91 -2.16 -14.55 -2.68
C CYS A 91 -3.25 -15.24 -1.83
N GLU A 92 -2.89 -16.27 -1.05
CA GLU A 92 -3.82 -16.99 -0.16
C GLU A 92 -4.34 -16.15 1.00
N ILE A 93 -3.69 -15.02 1.31
CA ILE A 93 -4.14 -14.07 2.33
C ILE A 93 -5.34 -13.25 1.84
N LEU A 94 -5.60 -13.26 0.53
CA LEU A 94 -6.70 -12.54 -0.09
C LEU A 94 -7.95 -13.41 -0.16
N ASP A 95 -9.11 -12.76 -0.23
CA ASP A 95 -10.41 -13.43 -0.36
C ASP A 95 -11.02 -13.21 -1.75
N GLY A 96 -11.87 -14.17 -2.16
CA GLY A 96 -12.70 -14.06 -3.34
C GLY A 96 -11.93 -13.63 -4.61
N ARG A 97 -12.43 -12.58 -5.28
CA ARG A 97 -11.94 -12.11 -6.58
C ARG A 97 -10.44 -11.76 -6.56
N ASP A 98 -9.96 -11.13 -5.51
CA ASP A 98 -8.59 -10.63 -5.45
C ASP A 98 -7.59 -11.78 -5.36
N ARG A 99 -7.92 -12.84 -4.62
CA ARG A 99 -7.14 -14.09 -4.61
C ARG A 99 -7.02 -14.69 -6.00
N PHE A 100 -8.14 -14.83 -6.72
CA PHE A 100 -8.12 -15.39 -8.08
C PHE A 100 -7.29 -14.53 -9.03
N TYR A 101 -7.43 -13.21 -8.96
CA TYR A 101 -6.64 -12.29 -9.78
C TYR A 101 -5.15 -12.38 -9.48
N CYS A 102 -4.77 -12.37 -8.19
CA CYS A 102 -3.41 -12.51 -7.71
C CYS A 102 -2.77 -13.81 -8.20
N MET A 103 -3.46 -14.95 -8.01
CA MET A 103 -3.00 -16.26 -8.48
C MET A 103 -2.81 -16.31 -9.99
N ARG A 104 -3.76 -15.74 -10.76
CA ARG A 104 -3.65 -15.67 -12.23
C ARG A 104 -2.45 -14.84 -12.68
N ARG A 105 -2.08 -13.79 -11.93
CA ARG A 105 -0.92 -12.96 -12.25
C ARG A 105 0.39 -13.69 -11.99
N LEU A 106 0.46 -14.50 -10.93
CA LEU A 106 1.62 -15.34 -10.62
C LEU A 106 1.79 -16.51 -11.60
N SER A 107 0.71 -17.08 -12.12
CA SER A 107 0.79 -18.15 -13.12
C SER A 107 1.22 -17.68 -14.51
N SER A 108 1.35 -16.37 -14.73
CA SER A 108 1.70 -15.79 -16.02
C SER A 108 2.65 -14.60 -15.86
N PRO A 109 3.85 -14.83 -15.26
CA PRO A 109 4.77 -13.76 -14.90
C PRO A 109 5.22 -12.95 -16.13
N HIS A 110 5.41 -13.62 -17.27
CA HIS A 110 5.88 -13.05 -18.53
C HIS A 110 4.89 -12.11 -19.23
N LEU A 111 3.62 -12.07 -18.83
CA LEU A 111 2.62 -11.24 -19.49
C LEU A 111 2.50 -9.87 -18.80
N LYS A 112 3.41 -8.93 -19.12
CA LYS A 112 3.22 -7.51 -18.77
C LYS A 112 2.14 -6.92 -19.70
N ARG A 113 0.93 -6.74 -19.16
CA ARG A 113 -0.13 -5.90 -19.71
C ARG A 113 -0.25 -4.67 -18.83
#